data_AF-A0A9W5QUC2-F1
#
_entry.id   AF-A0A9W5QUC2-F1
#
_cell.length_a   1.000
_cell.length_b   1.000
_cell.length_c   1.000
_cell.angle_alpha   90.00
_cell.angle_beta   90.00
_cell.angle_gamma   90.00
#
_symmetry.space_group_name_H-M   'P 1'
#
loop_
_entity.id
_entity.type
_entity.pdbx_description
1 polymer ?
#
loop_
_entity_poly.entity_id
_entity_poly.type
_entity_poly.pdbx_seq_one_letter_code
_entity_poly.pdbx_strand_id
1 'polypeptide(L)'
;MNLKQLAGEYAANFVNDGMKIGLGTGSTVYWTIQKLGEYVKEGLSFQAVPTSKETEALAQQLNIPLISLNDVQSLDFTIDGADEIDSNLQLIKGGGGALLREKNRCLFL
;
A
#
# COMPACT_ATOMS: atom_id res chain seq x y z
N MET A 1 9.11 20.60 0.85
CA MET A 1 8.98 19.13 0.98
C MET A 1 7.53 18.84 1.32
N ASN A 2 6.86 17.95 0.56
CA ASN A 2 5.42 17.69 0.73
C ASN A 2 5.21 16.68 1.88
N LEU A 3 4.30 16.97 2.82
CA LEU A 3 4.00 16.09 3.96
C LEU A 3 3.55 14.69 3.51
N LYS A 4 2.77 14.62 2.42
CA LYS A 4 2.33 13.34 1.84
C LYS A 4 3.50 12.53 1.29
N GLN A 5 4.50 13.20 0.74
CA GLN A 5 5.71 12.53 0.25
C GLN A 5 6.51 11.95 1.42
N LEU A 6 6.75 12.75 2.46
CA LEU A 6 7.46 12.30 3.66
C LEU A 6 6.78 11.09 4.32
N ALA A 7 5.46 11.17 4.51
CA ALA A 7 4.69 10.07 5.07
C ALA A 7 4.78 8.83 4.19
N GLY A 8 4.52 8.99 2.88
CA GLY A 8 4.54 7.88 1.92
C GLY A 8 5.90 7.17 1.85
N GLU A 9 6.99 7.93 1.76
CA GLU A 9 8.36 7.39 1.79
C GLU A 9 8.68 6.71 3.12
N TYR A 10 8.22 7.26 4.24
CA TYR A 10 8.43 6.66 5.55
C TYR A 10 7.73 5.30 5.68
N ALA A 11 6.49 5.16 5.17
CA ALA A 11 5.77 3.89 5.19
C ALA A 11 6.45 2.78 4.38
N ALA A 12 7.19 3.12 3.33
CA ALA A 12 7.91 2.13 2.53
C ALA A 12 8.96 1.36 3.38
N ASN A 13 9.49 1.97 4.45
CA ASN A 13 10.47 1.33 5.35
C ASN A 13 9.90 0.15 6.15
N PHE A 14 8.58 -0.02 6.19
CA PHE A 14 7.94 -1.14 6.91
C PHE A 14 7.85 -2.40 6.04
N VAL A 15 8.13 -2.31 4.74
CA VAL A 15 8.13 -3.45 3.82
C VAL A 15 9.48 -4.14 3.89
N ASN A 16 9.46 -5.45 4.11
CA ASN A 16 10.64 -6.30 4.19
C ASN A 16 10.53 -7.46 3.18
N ASP A 17 11.65 -8.14 2.97
CA ASP A 17 11.72 -9.30 2.08
C ASP A 17 10.69 -10.39 2.45
N GLY A 18 10.09 -10.99 1.44
CA GLY A 18 9.11 -12.06 1.55
C GLY A 18 7.69 -11.62 1.92
N MET A 19 7.46 -10.32 2.17
CA MET A 19 6.14 -9.82 2.55
C MET A 19 5.14 -9.83 1.38
N LYS A 20 3.86 -9.96 1.73
CA LYS A 20 2.70 -9.78 0.86
C LYS A 20 1.88 -8.63 1.39
N ILE A 21 1.89 -7.50 0.70
CA ILE A 21 1.25 -6.27 1.17
C ILE A 21 0.08 -5.85 0.30
N GLY A 22 -0.92 -5.20 0.90
CA GLY A 22 -1.93 -4.46 0.15
C GLY A 22 -1.44 -3.05 -0.18
N LEU A 23 -1.67 -2.59 -1.40
CA LEU A 23 -1.39 -1.21 -1.82
C LEU A 23 -2.70 -0.49 -2.12
N GLY A 24 -3.01 0.48 -1.27
CA GLY A 24 -4.15 1.37 -1.33
C GLY A 24 -4.14 2.33 -2.52
N THR A 25 -5.00 3.34 -2.47
CA THR A 25 -5.12 4.35 -3.53
C THR A 25 -5.04 5.75 -2.92
N GLY A 26 -4.32 6.66 -3.59
CA GLY A 26 -4.33 8.08 -3.23
C GLY A 26 -2.98 8.76 -3.35
N SER A 27 -3.00 10.08 -3.18
CA SER A 27 -1.81 10.94 -3.37
C SER A 27 -0.66 10.66 -2.39
N THR A 28 -0.93 10.08 -1.21
CA THR A 28 0.11 9.70 -0.24
C THR A 28 0.69 8.33 -0.58
N VAL A 29 -0.17 7.34 -0.85
CA VAL A 29 0.22 5.99 -1.30
C VAL A 29 1.03 6.03 -2.59
N TYR A 30 0.75 6.98 -3.49
CA TYR A 30 1.56 7.24 -4.68
C TYR A 30 3.06 7.34 -4.36
N TRP A 31 3.42 8.09 -3.31
CA TRP A 31 4.83 8.26 -2.91
C TRP A 31 5.40 6.99 -2.29
N THR A 32 4.59 6.23 -1.56
CA THR A 32 5.00 4.89 -1.08
C THR A 32 5.34 3.96 -2.24
N ILE A 33 4.47 3.91 -3.26
CA ILE A 33 4.66 3.05 -4.43
C ILE A 33 5.93 3.46 -5.19
N GLN A 34 6.16 4.76 -5.38
CA GLN A 34 7.41 5.28 -5.96
C GLN A 34 8.63 4.79 -5.18
N LYS A 35 8.61 4.93 -3.85
CA LYS A 35 9.73 4.54 -3.00
C LYS A 35 9.96 3.03 -2.98
N LEU A 36 8.89 2.24 -2.94
CA LEU A 36 8.99 0.78 -3.07
C LEU A 36 9.57 0.36 -4.42
N GLY A 37 9.25 1.08 -5.49
CA GLY A 37 9.87 0.87 -6.81
C GLY A 37 11.38 1.08 -6.80
N GLU A 38 11.89 2.03 -5.99
CA GLU A 38 13.34 2.18 -5.76
C GLU A 38 13.90 0.97 -5.02
N TYR A 39 13.26 0.53 -3.93
CA TYR A 39 13.73 -0.62 -3.16
C TYR A 39 13.72 -1.92 -3.96
N VAL A 40 12.73 -2.15 -4.83
CA VAL A 40 12.74 -3.30 -5.74
C VAL A 40 13.95 -3.27 -6.66
N LYS A 41 14.32 -2.09 -7.19
CA LYS A 41 15.53 -1.94 -8.01
C LYS A 41 16.81 -2.19 -7.19
N GLU A 42 16.79 -1.89 -5.90
CA GLU A 42 17.89 -2.15 -4.95
C GLU A 42 17.93 -3.60 -4.45
N GLY A 43 16.93 -4.42 -4.77
CA GLY A 43 16.90 -5.86 -4.49
C GLY A 43 15.87 -6.32 -3.46
N LEU A 44 15.02 -5.42 -2.94
CA LEU A 44 13.91 -5.79 -2.06
C LEU A 44 12.94 -6.71 -2.80
N SER A 45 12.62 -7.85 -2.20
CA SER A 45 11.77 -8.89 -2.76
C SER A 45 10.46 -9.02 -1.99
N PHE A 46 9.36 -8.50 -2.54
CA PHE A 46 8.02 -8.62 -1.93
C PHE A 46 6.95 -8.75 -3.02
N GLN A 47 5.71 -9.03 -2.62
CA GLN A 47 4.55 -9.04 -3.52
C GLN A 47 3.49 -8.05 -3.06
N ALA A 48 2.83 -7.39 -4.01
CA ALA A 48 1.77 -6.43 -3.72
C ALA A 48 0.41 -6.83 -4.32
N VAL A 49 -0.66 -6.56 -3.59
CA VAL A 49 -2.05 -6.61 -4.06
C VAL A 49 -2.57 -5.17 -4.20
N PRO A 50 -2.82 -4.66 -5.42
CA PRO A 50 -3.34 -3.31 -5.62
C PRO A 50 -4.85 -3.24 -5.32
N THR A 51 -5.31 -2.13 -4.74
CA THR A 51 -6.75 -1.88 -4.48
C THR A 51 -7.47 -1.17 -5.62
N SER A 52 -6.74 -0.60 -6.60
CA SER A 52 -7.32 0.05 -7.78
C SER A 52 -6.46 -0.14 -9.03
N LYS A 53 -7.05 0.11 -10.20
CA LYS A 53 -6.35 0.02 -11.50
C LYS A 53 -5.23 1.04 -11.63
N GLU A 54 -5.39 2.21 -11.02
CA GLU A 54 -4.36 3.25 -11.00
C GLU A 54 -3.14 2.79 -10.20
N THR A 55 -3.37 2.20 -9.02
CA THR A 55 -2.30 1.63 -8.18
C THR A 55 -1.62 0.45 -8.88
N GLU A 56 -2.40 -0.43 -9.52
CA GLU A 56 -1.88 -1.55 -10.32
C GLU A 56 -0.97 -1.05 -11.45
N ALA A 57 -1.43 -0.11 -12.27
CA ALA A 57 -0.67 0.42 -13.39
C ALA A 57 0.64 1.08 -12.93
N LEU A 58 0.60 1.83 -11.83
CA LEU A 58 1.79 2.47 -11.27
C LEU A 58 2.80 1.43 -10.75
N ALA A 59 2.33 0.42 -10.02
CA ALA A 59 3.20 -0.63 -9.51
C ALA A 59 3.86 -1.44 -10.64
N GLN A 60 3.11 -1.73 -11.71
CA GLN A 60 3.65 -2.38 -12.91
C GLN A 60 4.73 -1.54 -13.59
N GLN A 61 4.52 -0.22 -13.74
CA GLN A 61 5.52 0.69 -14.31
C GLN A 61 6.85 0.70 -13.53
N LEU A 62 6.79 0.42 -12.24
CA LEU A 62 7.95 0.37 -11.36
C LEU A 62 8.52 -1.05 -11.19
N ASN A 63 8.00 -2.04 -11.90
CA ASN A 63 8.40 -3.45 -11.82
C ASN A 63 8.17 -4.07 -10.42
N ILE A 64 7.19 -3.57 -9.66
CA ILE A 64 6.80 -4.17 -8.39
C ILE A 64 6.07 -5.49 -8.68
N PRO A 65 6.48 -6.64 -8.09
CA PRO A 65 5.79 -7.90 -8.29
C PRO A 65 4.36 -7.84 -7.74
N LEU A 66 3.39 -8.12 -8.61
CA LEU A 66 1.97 -8.13 -8.24
C LEU A 66 1.42 -9.54 -8.05
N ILE A 67 0.47 -9.67 -7.14
CA ILE A 67 -0.34 -10.87 -6.95
C ILE A 67 -1.82 -10.49 -6.91
N SER A 68 -2.68 -11.33 -7.47
CA SER A 68 -4.13 -11.14 -7.40
C SER A 68 -4.64 -11.36 -5.98
N LEU A 69 -5.65 -10.60 -5.58
CA LEU A 69 -6.35 -10.82 -4.31
C LEU A 69 -6.93 -12.24 -4.22
N ASN A 70 -7.32 -12.84 -5.35
CA ASN A 70 -7.85 -14.20 -5.38
C ASN A 70 -6.79 -15.28 -5.13
N ASP A 71 -5.52 -14.97 -5.39
CA ASP A 71 -4.39 -15.90 -5.27
C ASP A 71 -3.65 -15.74 -3.93
N VAL A 72 -4.05 -14.75 -3.12
CA VAL A 72 -3.45 -14.47 -1.81
C VAL A 72 -4.31 -15.06 -0.69
N GLN A 73 -3.69 -15.87 0.17
CA GLN A 73 -4.37 -16.43 1.35
C GLN A 73 -4.42 -15.43 2.51
N SER A 74 -3.38 -14.61 2.65
CA SER A 74 -3.24 -13.59 3.70
C SER A 74 -2.26 -12.50 3.28
N LEU A 75 -2.51 -11.29 3.77
CA LEU A 75 -1.60 -10.14 3.68
C LEU A 75 -0.94 -9.91 5.03
N ASP A 76 0.32 -9.46 5.02
CA ASP A 76 1.05 -9.06 6.24
C ASP A 76 0.50 -7.75 6.81
N PHE A 77 0.28 -6.78 5.91
CA PHE A 77 -0.45 -5.55 6.15
C PHE A 77 -0.84 -4.88 4.84
N THR A 78 -1.74 -3.91 4.91
CA THR A 78 -2.09 -3.01 3.80
C THR A 78 -1.54 -1.61 4.09
N ILE A 79 -1.03 -0.91 3.09
CA ILE A 79 -0.73 0.51 3.16
C ILE A 79 -1.84 1.26 2.44
N ASP A 80 -2.55 2.13 3.13
CA ASP A 80 -3.60 2.92 2.51
C ASP A 80 -3.64 4.36 3.04
N GLY A 81 -4.18 5.26 2.23
CA GLY A 81 -4.50 6.60 2.67
C GLY A 81 -5.76 6.60 3.55
N ALA A 82 -5.83 7.55 4.47
CA ALA A 82 -7.04 7.87 5.20
C ALA A 82 -7.43 9.33 5.01
N ASP A 83 -8.71 9.59 4.71
CA ASP A 83 -9.23 10.96 4.63
C ASP A 83 -9.47 11.54 6.04
N GLU A 84 -9.86 10.70 7.01
CA GLU A 84 -10.01 11.05 8.43
C GLU A 84 -9.59 9.86 9.30
N ILE A 85 -8.79 10.10 10.35
CA ILE A 85 -8.40 9.10 11.36
C ILE A 85 -8.93 9.57 12.71
N ASP A 86 -9.76 8.77 13.37
CA ASP A 86 -10.16 9.05 14.75
C ASP A 86 -9.07 8.62 15.74
N SER A 87 -9.15 9.12 16.98
CA SER A 87 -8.17 8.82 18.04
C SER A 87 -8.15 7.35 18.48
N ASN A 88 -9.07 6.51 18.00
CA ASN A 88 -9.14 5.07 18.26
C ASN A 88 -8.68 4.23 17.05
N LEU A 89 -8.06 4.85 16.05
CA LEU A 89 -7.66 4.22 14.78
C LEU A 89 -8.85 3.61 14.03
N GLN A 90 -10.07 4.10 14.27
CA GLN A 90 -11.26 3.74 13.51
C GLN A 90 -11.38 4.64 12.29
N LEU A 91 -11.79 4.04 11.17
CA LEU A 91 -11.74 4.67 9.86
C LEU A 91 -13.02 4.43 9.10
N ILE A 92 -13.55 5.49 8.49
CA ILE A 92 -14.57 5.40 7.46
C ILE A 92 -13.85 5.31 6.11
N LYS A 93 -13.70 4.10 5.57
CA LYS A 93 -13.33 3.91 4.16
C LYS A 93 -14.59 4.01 3.31
N GLY A 94 -14.87 5.19 2.75
CA GLY A 94 -16.20 5.50 2.24
C GLY A 94 -16.26 6.50 1.09
N GLY A 95 -15.43 6.31 0.06
CA GLY A 95 -15.60 6.98 -1.24
C GLY A 95 -15.53 6.04 -2.45
N GLY A 96 -14.75 4.95 -2.37
CA GLY A 96 -14.40 4.09 -3.52
C GLY A 96 -14.82 2.61 -3.46
N GLY A 97 -15.59 2.17 -2.46
CA GLY A 97 -16.24 0.85 -2.48
C GLY A 97 -15.37 -0.40 -2.29
N ALA A 98 -14.15 -0.30 -1.75
CA ALA A 98 -13.24 -1.44 -1.55
C ALA A 98 -13.16 -1.91 -0.08
N LEU A 99 -14.30 -2.22 0.53
CA LEU A 99 -14.35 -2.80 1.88
C LEU A 99 -14.39 -4.34 1.77
N LEU A 100 -13.24 -5.01 1.87
CA LEU A 100 -13.23 -6.48 2.00
C LEU A 100 -12.22 -6.97 3.05
N ARG A 101 -12.78 -7.56 4.12
CA ARG A 101 -12.17 -8.48 5.08
C ARG A 101 -10.78 -8.08 5.63
N GLU A 102 -10.74 -6.94 6.31
CA GLU A 102 -9.65 -6.62 7.22
C GLU A 102 -9.77 -7.47 8.48
N LYS A 103 -8.96 -8.53 8.57
CA LYS A 103 -8.61 -9.13 9.86
C LYS A 103 -7.10 -9.02 10.02
N ASN A 104 -6.71 -7.90 10.63
CA ASN A 104 -5.43 -7.60 11.27
C ASN A 104 -4.34 -6.93 10.39
N ARG A 105 -3.99 -5.70 10.80
CA ARG A 105 -2.91 -4.80 10.36
C ARG A 105 -3.11 -4.03 9.05
N CYS A 106 -3.39 -2.75 9.19
CA CYS A 106 -3.30 -1.74 8.13
C CYS A 106 -2.40 -0.60 8.63
N LEU A 107 -1.46 -0.18 7.78
CA LEU A 107 -0.56 0.94 7.99
C LEU A 107 -1.17 2.17 7.30
N PHE A 108 -1.55 3.16 8.10
CA PHE A 108 -2.23 4.36 7.59
C PHE A 108 -1.25 5.50 7.39
N LEU A 109 -1.50 6.23 6.30
CA LEU A 109 -0.67 7.30 5.75
C LEU A 109 -1.38 8.65 5.67
#